data_AF-A0A1L7D6M2-F1
#
_entry.id   AF-A0A1L7D6M2-F1
#
_cell.length_a   1.000
_cell.length_b   1.000
_cell.length_c   1.000
_cell.angle_alpha   90.00
_cell.angle_beta   90.00
_cell.angle_gamma   90.00
#
_symmetry.space_group_name_H-M   'P 1'
#
loop_
_entity.id
_entity.type
_entity.pdbx_description
1 polymer ?
#
loop_
_entity_poly.entity_id
_entity_poly.type
_entity_poly.pdbx_seq_one_letter_code
_entity_poly.pdbx_strand_id
1 'polypeptide(L)'
;MAVVAARGSDQNAAQGEYLGPQTYGTRTSNGYEGRNFISFFHFVDSRHPGLMDKVQVIGLDEEQYPAAMNVPPLAKEGEVLSFGQVLERMHFIVTHYSLGQMAWGTTFGLLDSLRRGEENAPGVVAEYERRTGCKPRYIVAGYSQGAIVATSLEKPLAAQGKLHGAFYLGNPLHRPAGMSVWYPHQLAPLPPHARIDYCLAGDFSCTLTPENALLALRDKAKLHASYFQDAAAGNPTAQDIAVADRFASLIRG
;
A
#
# COMPACT_ATOMS: atom_id res chain seq x y z
N MET A 1 -8.75 -16.75 -7.32
CA MET A 1 -8.45 -15.30 -7.42
C MET A 1 -7.06 -15.05 -6.86
N ALA A 2 -6.42 -13.94 -7.19
CA ALA A 2 -5.16 -13.54 -6.57
C ALA A 2 -5.21 -12.08 -6.11
N VAL A 3 -4.49 -11.77 -5.04
CA VAL A 3 -4.23 -10.41 -4.55
C VAL A 3 -2.75 -10.13 -4.74
N VAL A 4 -2.41 -9.06 -5.46
CA VAL A 4 -1.04 -8.55 -5.52
C VAL A 4 -0.91 -7.41 -4.52
N ALA A 5 -0.10 -7.61 -3.48
CA ALA A 5 0.00 -6.70 -2.34
C ALA A 5 1.35 -5.95 -2.35
N ALA A 6 1.28 -4.62 -2.35
CA ALA A 6 2.41 -3.72 -2.16
C ALA A 6 2.38 -3.16 -0.73
N ARG A 7 3.36 -3.56 0.08
CA ARG A 7 3.48 -3.16 1.50
C ARG A 7 3.75 -1.67 1.69
N GLY A 8 3.66 -1.21 2.93
CA GLY A 8 4.02 0.16 3.28
C GLY A 8 5.54 0.38 3.29
N SER A 9 5.91 1.64 3.29
CA SER A 9 7.30 2.07 3.52
C SER A 9 7.86 1.47 4.82
N ASP A 10 9.12 1.06 4.75
CA ASP A 10 9.92 0.44 5.81
C ASP A 10 9.37 -0.87 6.38
N GLN A 11 8.34 -1.47 5.74
CA GLN A 11 7.90 -2.83 6.04
C GLN A 11 8.77 -3.88 5.33
N ASN A 12 10.09 -3.79 5.43
CA ASN A 12 11.05 -4.63 4.70
C ASN A 12 12.00 -5.38 5.66
N ALA A 13 12.78 -6.34 5.14
CA ALA A 13 13.67 -7.18 5.94
C ALA A 13 14.82 -6.37 6.56
N ALA A 14 15.28 -5.31 5.87
CA ALA A 14 16.32 -4.42 6.40
C ALA A 14 15.90 -3.70 7.71
N GLN A 15 14.59 -3.53 7.93
CA GLN A 15 14.02 -2.97 9.17
C GLN A 15 13.49 -4.04 10.14
N GLY A 16 13.67 -5.34 9.83
CA GLY A 16 13.15 -6.44 10.64
C GLY A 16 11.63 -6.61 10.57
N GLU A 17 10.97 -6.03 9.57
CA GLU A 17 9.51 -6.10 9.39
C GLU A 17 9.07 -7.20 8.41
N TYR A 18 10.01 -8.01 7.88
CA TYR A 18 9.68 -9.22 7.14
C TYR A 18 9.28 -10.34 8.11
N LEU A 19 8.01 -10.76 8.05
CA LEU A 19 7.44 -11.76 8.96
C LEU A 19 7.42 -13.19 8.37
N GLY A 20 8.01 -13.38 7.20
CA GLY A 20 8.01 -14.67 6.51
C GLY A 20 6.66 -15.03 5.84
N PRO A 21 6.63 -16.13 5.07
CA PRO A 21 5.41 -16.64 4.44
C PRO A 21 4.26 -16.78 5.43
N GLN A 22 3.08 -16.28 5.06
CA GLN A 22 1.87 -16.40 5.86
C GLN A 22 0.92 -17.41 5.23
N THR A 23 0.13 -18.10 6.05
CA THR A 23 -0.92 -19.01 5.56
C THR A 23 -2.29 -18.42 5.86
N TYR A 24 -3.11 -18.25 4.82
CA TYR A 24 -4.49 -17.78 4.90
C TYR A 24 -5.39 -18.88 4.33
N GLY A 25 -6.30 -19.40 5.15
CA GLY A 25 -6.98 -20.66 4.86
C GLY A 25 -5.97 -21.77 4.51
N THR A 26 -6.04 -22.25 3.27
CA THR A 26 -5.19 -23.31 2.72
C THR A 26 -4.05 -22.81 1.81
N ARG A 27 -3.87 -21.48 1.67
CA ARG A 27 -2.88 -20.90 0.75
C ARG A 27 -1.79 -20.15 1.48
N THR A 28 -0.55 -20.38 1.06
CA THR A 28 0.63 -19.70 1.61
C THR A 28 1.08 -18.56 0.69
N SER A 29 1.31 -17.37 1.26
CA SER A 29 1.89 -16.21 0.57
C SER A 29 3.42 -16.32 0.48
N ASN A 30 4.06 -15.38 -0.21
CA ASN A 30 5.52 -15.23 -0.18
C ASN A 30 6.03 -14.39 1.00
N GLY A 31 5.13 -13.84 1.84
CA GLY A 31 5.45 -13.13 3.08
C GLY A 31 5.76 -11.64 2.94
N TYR A 32 5.73 -11.10 1.72
CA TYR A 32 6.08 -9.70 1.43
C TYR A 32 4.88 -8.74 1.38
N GLU A 33 3.69 -9.19 1.77
CA GLU A 33 2.50 -8.35 1.85
C GLU A 33 2.58 -7.27 2.96
N GLY A 34 3.45 -7.44 3.97
CA GLY A 34 3.64 -6.47 5.06
C GLY A 34 2.59 -6.56 6.17
N ARG A 35 2.96 -6.11 7.38
CA ARG A 35 2.22 -6.34 8.63
C ARG A 35 0.74 -5.94 8.55
N ASN A 36 0.41 -4.80 7.96
CA ASN A 36 -0.98 -4.34 7.87
C ASN A 36 -1.86 -5.26 7.02
N PHE A 37 -1.34 -5.76 5.90
CA PHE A 37 -2.05 -6.73 5.08
C PHE A 37 -2.10 -8.10 5.73
N ILE A 38 -1.04 -8.52 6.44
CA ILE A 38 -1.06 -9.76 7.23
C ILE A 38 -2.18 -9.70 8.28
N SER A 39 -2.23 -8.63 9.07
CA SER A 39 -3.30 -8.40 10.06
C SER A 39 -4.68 -8.39 9.41
N PHE A 40 -4.83 -7.70 8.27
CA PHE A 40 -6.08 -7.66 7.54
C PHE A 40 -6.54 -9.03 7.03
N PHE A 41 -5.67 -9.79 6.37
CA PHE A 41 -6.04 -11.08 5.78
C PHE A 41 -6.35 -12.12 6.86
N HIS A 42 -5.62 -12.15 7.97
CA HIS A 42 -5.99 -12.99 9.13
C HIS A 42 -7.32 -12.58 9.75
N PHE A 43 -7.59 -11.27 9.85
CA PHE A 43 -8.88 -10.78 10.32
C PHE A 43 -10.03 -11.18 9.38
N VAL A 44 -9.84 -11.09 8.06
CA VAL A 44 -10.80 -11.54 7.04
C VAL A 44 -11.04 -13.04 7.13
N ASP A 45 -9.99 -13.86 7.29
CA ASP A 45 -10.11 -15.31 7.36
C ASP A 45 -10.85 -15.78 8.63
N SER A 46 -10.54 -15.16 9.77
CA SER A 46 -11.28 -15.32 11.03
C SER A 46 -12.76 -14.97 10.87
N ARG A 47 -13.06 -13.85 10.23
CA ARG A 47 -14.42 -13.32 10.08
C ARG A 47 -15.23 -14.04 9.01
N HIS A 48 -14.58 -14.54 7.97
CA HIS A 48 -15.19 -15.25 6.86
C HIS A 48 -14.46 -16.58 6.58
N PRO A 49 -14.65 -17.59 7.45
CA PRO A 49 -13.97 -18.87 7.32
C PRO A 49 -14.15 -19.49 5.92
N GLY A 50 -13.04 -19.95 5.34
CA GLY A 50 -13.00 -20.60 4.02
C GLY A 50 -13.04 -19.64 2.82
N LEU A 51 -13.13 -18.32 3.05
CA LEU A 51 -13.03 -17.33 1.98
C LEU A 51 -11.61 -17.30 1.38
N MET A 52 -10.58 -17.29 2.23
CA MET A 52 -9.18 -17.14 1.80
C MET A 52 -8.62 -18.41 1.13
N ASP A 53 -9.27 -19.57 1.26
CA ASP A 53 -8.94 -20.79 0.49
C ASP A 53 -8.95 -20.58 -1.03
N LYS A 54 -9.66 -19.54 -1.49
CA LYS A 54 -9.82 -19.21 -2.92
C LYS A 54 -8.90 -18.08 -3.38
N VAL A 55 -8.10 -17.52 -2.48
CA VAL A 55 -7.32 -16.30 -2.69
C VAL A 55 -5.84 -16.55 -2.49
N GLN A 56 -5.07 -16.48 -3.58
CA GLN A 56 -3.62 -16.45 -3.47
C GLN A 56 -3.16 -15.02 -3.15
N VAL A 57 -2.43 -14.81 -2.05
CA VAL A 57 -1.76 -13.54 -1.76
C VAL A 57 -0.34 -13.57 -2.32
N ILE A 58 0.04 -12.52 -3.04
CA ILE A 58 1.35 -12.36 -3.68
C ILE A 58 1.88 -10.97 -3.28
N GLY A 59 2.81 -10.91 -2.34
CA GLY A 59 3.51 -9.68 -2.00
C GLY A 59 4.54 -9.31 -3.06
N LEU A 60 4.74 -8.01 -3.31
CA LEU A 60 5.90 -7.54 -4.07
C LEU A 60 7.14 -7.67 -3.17
N ASP A 61 8.13 -8.48 -3.56
CA ASP A 61 9.34 -8.68 -2.77
C ASP A 61 10.32 -7.50 -2.90
N GLU A 62 11.48 -7.59 -2.25
CA GLU A 62 12.47 -6.52 -2.24
C GLU A 62 13.15 -6.27 -3.59
N GLU A 63 13.23 -7.26 -4.46
CA GLU A 63 13.80 -7.09 -5.80
C GLU A 63 12.87 -6.23 -6.66
N GLN A 64 11.56 -6.47 -6.57
CA GLN A 64 10.59 -5.69 -7.34
C GLN A 64 10.22 -4.38 -6.65
N TYR A 65 10.13 -4.37 -5.31
CA TYR A 65 9.74 -3.23 -4.51
C TYR A 65 10.46 -3.24 -3.15
N PRO A 66 11.56 -2.47 -3.02
CA PRO A 66 12.32 -2.38 -1.77
C PRO A 66 11.55 -1.81 -0.57
N ALA A 67 10.49 -1.04 -0.84
CA ALA A 67 9.70 -0.35 0.17
C ALA A 67 10.54 0.46 1.16
N ALA A 68 11.63 1.10 0.71
CA ALA A 68 12.45 1.95 1.55
C ALA A 68 11.85 3.36 1.60
N MET A 69 11.78 3.96 2.80
CA MET A 69 11.35 5.35 2.91
C MET A 69 12.49 6.35 2.86
N ASN A 70 13.75 5.94 3.14
CA ASN A 70 14.92 6.83 3.32
C ASN A 70 14.78 8.18 2.60
N VAL A 71 14.22 9.16 3.31
CA VAL A 71 14.01 10.53 2.84
C VAL A 71 15.08 11.39 3.50
N PRO A 72 15.59 12.43 2.80
CA PRO A 72 16.43 13.41 3.46
C PRO A 72 15.69 13.96 4.70
N PRO A 73 16.40 14.29 5.78
CA PRO A 73 15.79 14.96 6.91
C PRO A 73 15.07 16.21 6.42
N LEU A 74 13.73 16.24 6.51
CA LEU A 74 12.96 17.44 6.23
C LEU A 74 13.27 18.53 7.27
N ALA A 75 13.74 18.12 8.46
CA ALA A 75 14.13 18.94 9.59
C ALA A 75 15.52 18.50 10.10
N LYS A 76 16.34 19.43 10.60
CA LYS A 76 17.53 19.09 11.39
C LYS A 76 17.09 18.55 12.76
N GLU A 77 17.93 17.76 13.41
CA GLU A 77 17.64 17.23 14.75
C GLU A 77 17.34 18.38 15.73
N GLY A 78 16.12 18.42 16.28
CA GLY A 78 15.63 19.51 17.16
C GLY A 78 14.91 20.67 16.45
N GLU A 79 14.77 20.67 15.13
CA GLU A 79 14.05 21.70 14.37
C GLU A 79 12.53 21.40 14.37
N VAL A 80 11.74 22.29 14.98
CA VAL A 80 10.27 22.24 14.92
C VAL A 80 9.80 23.02 13.70
N LEU A 81 9.41 22.30 12.65
CA LEU A 81 8.88 22.91 11.43
C LEU A 81 7.38 23.14 11.54
N SER A 82 6.93 24.30 11.06
CA SER A 82 5.52 24.52 10.77
C SER A 82 5.11 23.75 9.50
N PHE A 83 3.82 23.43 9.39
CA PHE A 83 3.27 22.71 8.24
C PHE A 83 3.60 23.38 6.89
N GLY A 84 3.59 24.72 6.84
CA GLY A 84 3.99 25.47 5.64
C GLY A 84 5.44 25.21 5.23
N GLN A 85 6.36 25.09 6.19
CA GLN A 85 7.78 24.82 5.93
C GLN A 85 8.03 23.36 5.50
N VAL A 86 7.27 22.41 6.04
CA VAL A 86 7.29 21.01 5.58
C VAL A 86 6.81 20.93 4.13
N LEU A 87 5.72 21.62 3.79
CA LEU A 87 5.19 21.69 2.43
C LEU A 87 6.14 22.38 1.46
N GLU A 88 6.78 23.47 1.86
CA GLU A 88 7.74 24.19 1.03
C GLU A 88 8.98 23.34 0.73
N ARG A 89 9.51 22.63 1.73
CA ARG A 89 10.64 21.71 1.56
C ARG A 89 10.29 20.50 0.70
N MET A 90 9.09 19.94 0.87
CA MET A 90 8.60 18.86 -0.01
C MET A 90 8.39 19.35 -1.44
N HIS A 91 7.80 20.54 -1.64
CA HIS A 91 7.62 21.13 -2.97
C HIS A 91 8.96 21.40 -3.65
N PHE A 92 9.95 21.91 -2.91
CA PHE A 92 11.31 22.11 -3.40
C PHE A 92 11.94 20.79 -3.85
N ILE A 93 11.85 19.73 -3.05
CA ILE A 93 12.38 18.40 -3.41
C ILE A 93 11.72 17.87 -4.69
N VAL A 94 10.39 17.99 -4.81
CA VAL A 94 9.64 17.47 -5.96
C VAL A 94 9.87 18.28 -7.24
N THR A 95 10.12 19.58 -7.14
CA THR A 95 10.28 20.47 -8.32
C THR A 95 11.71 20.62 -8.81
N HIS A 96 12.71 20.55 -7.92
CA HIS A 96 14.10 20.84 -8.26
C HIS A 96 14.94 19.60 -8.56
N TYR A 97 14.49 18.40 -8.17
CA TYR A 97 15.17 17.16 -8.54
C TYR A 97 14.43 16.48 -9.69
N SER A 98 15.05 16.45 -10.87
CA SER A 98 14.51 15.72 -12.03
C SER A 98 14.82 14.22 -11.92
N LEU A 99 13.87 13.36 -12.35
CA LEU A 99 13.98 11.89 -12.35
C LEU A 99 15.29 11.35 -12.97
N GLY A 100 15.88 12.09 -13.91
CA GLY A 100 17.12 11.71 -14.60
C GLY A 100 18.43 12.06 -13.88
N GLN A 101 18.45 13.06 -12.98
CA GLN A 101 19.67 13.46 -12.25
C GLN A 101 19.84 12.71 -10.92
N MET A 102 18.84 11.94 -10.50
CA MET A 102 18.78 11.23 -9.21
C MET A 102 19.37 9.81 -9.22
N ALA A 103 20.25 9.49 -10.16
CA ALA A 103 20.75 8.12 -10.38
C ALA A 103 21.99 7.69 -9.56
N TRP A 104 22.49 8.50 -8.60
CA TRP A 104 23.79 8.23 -7.95
C TRP A 104 23.85 8.30 -6.42
N GLY A 105 22.71 8.36 -5.71
CA GLY A 105 22.73 8.44 -4.23
C GLY A 105 21.70 7.57 -3.55
N THR A 106 22.15 6.75 -2.60
CA THR A 106 21.40 6.04 -1.54
C THR A 106 20.56 6.96 -0.62
N THR A 107 20.41 8.23 -1.00
CA THR A 107 19.81 9.33 -0.25
C THR A 107 18.28 9.44 -0.44
N PHE A 108 17.70 8.74 -1.43
CA PHE A 108 16.26 8.83 -1.76
C PHE A 108 15.58 7.45 -1.91
N GLY A 109 15.55 6.66 -0.85
CA GLY A 109 14.94 5.32 -0.84
C GLY A 109 13.47 5.32 -1.28
N LEU A 110 12.73 6.39 -0.98
CA LEU A 110 11.34 6.57 -1.41
C LEU A 110 11.18 6.59 -2.94
N LEU A 111 12.05 7.30 -3.67
CA LEU A 111 11.94 7.46 -5.12
C LEU A 111 12.42 6.21 -5.88
N ASP A 112 13.53 5.62 -5.47
CA ASP A 112 14.01 4.35 -6.06
C ASP A 112 13.00 3.22 -5.83
N SER A 113 12.38 3.15 -4.64
CA SER A 113 11.34 2.17 -4.34
C SER A 113 10.10 2.34 -5.21
N LEU A 114 9.65 3.58 -5.42
CA LEU A 114 8.52 3.86 -6.31
C LEU A 114 8.84 3.49 -7.75
N ARG A 115 10.01 3.91 -8.26
CA ARG A 115 10.43 3.62 -9.64
C ARG A 115 10.52 2.12 -9.89
N ARG A 116 11.26 1.38 -9.05
CA ARG A 116 11.41 -0.07 -9.19
C ARG A 116 10.06 -0.78 -9.06
N GLY A 117 9.23 -0.35 -8.10
CA GLY A 117 7.90 -0.88 -7.90
C GLY A 117 7.04 -0.73 -9.17
N GLU A 118 6.97 0.47 -9.74
CA GLU A 118 6.18 0.74 -10.96
C GLU A 118 6.71 -0.01 -12.19
N GLU A 119 8.04 -0.07 -12.36
CA GLU A 119 8.67 -0.76 -13.50
C GLU A 119 8.53 -2.30 -13.40
N ASN A 120 8.65 -2.87 -12.19
CA ASN A 120 8.79 -4.32 -12.01
C ASN A 120 7.52 -5.03 -11.53
N ALA A 121 6.58 -4.34 -10.87
CA ALA A 121 5.36 -4.98 -10.36
C ALA A 121 4.58 -5.74 -11.43
N PRO A 122 4.43 -5.25 -12.70
CA PRO A 122 3.76 -6.02 -13.74
C PRO A 122 4.43 -7.38 -14.02
N GLY A 123 5.74 -7.49 -13.82
CA GLY A 123 6.51 -8.73 -13.99
C GLY A 123 6.12 -9.82 -12.98
N VAL A 124 5.70 -9.44 -11.77
CA VAL A 124 5.28 -10.39 -10.71
C VAL A 124 4.07 -11.22 -11.14
N VAL A 125 3.12 -10.57 -11.82
CA VAL A 125 1.93 -11.26 -12.36
C VAL A 125 2.36 -12.27 -13.43
N ALA A 126 3.18 -11.85 -14.39
CA ALA A 126 3.65 -12.72 -15.46
C ALA A 126 4.44 -13.92 -14.91
N GLU A 127 5.31 -13.67 -13.94
CA GLU A 127 6.13 -14.70 -13.29
C GLU A 127 5.27 -15.71 -12.50
N TYR A 128 4.28 -15.23 -11.75
CA TYR A 128 3.34 -16.09 -11.03
C TYR A 128 2.58 -17.01 -12.00
N GLU A 129 2.01 -16.46 -13.07
CA GLU A 129 1.26 -17.24 -14.06
C GLU A 129 2.17 -18.26 -14.78
N ARG A 130 3.40 -17.87 -15.10
CA ARG A 130 4.39 -18.75 -15.75
C ARG A 130 4.79 -19.91 -14.84
N ARG A 131 5.09 -19.63 -13.57
CA ARG A 131 5.56 -20.63 -12.60
C ARG A 131 4.48 -21.61 -12.18
N THR A 132 3.22 -21.15 -12.10
CA THR A 132 2.10 -21.95 -11.57
C THR A 132 1.16 -22.48 -12.64
N GLY A 133 1.21 -21.94 -13.86
CA GLY A 133 0.21 -22.18 -14.91
C GLY A 133 -1.16 -21.55 -14.62
N CYS A 134 -1.37 -20.94 -13.45
CA CYS A 134 -2.64 -20.33 -13.07
C CYS A 134 -2.84 -19.00 -13.81
N LYS A 135 -4.09 -18.66 -14.16
CA LYS A 135 -4.46 -17.36 -14.78
C LYS A 135 -5.64 -16.73 -14.05
N PRO A 136 -5.48 -16.31 -12.78
CA PRO A 136 -6.57 -15.76 -12.00
C PRO A 136 -6.95 -14.35 -12.47
N ARG A 137 -8.11 -13.86 -12.02
CA ARG A 137 -8.37 -12.42 -11.94
C ARG A 137 -7.71 -11.87 -10.66
N TYR A 138 -7.29 -10.61 -10.71
CA TYR A 138 -6.46 -9.98 -9.70
C TYR A 138 -7.17 -8.83 -8.97
N ILE A 139 -7.04 -8.80 -7.66
CA ILE A 139 -7.21 -7.60 -6.86
C ILE A 139 -5.82 -6.98 -6.68
N VAL A 140 -5.65 -5.71 -6.99
CA VAL A 140 -4.43 -4.97 -6.63
C VAL A 140 -4.62 -4.39 -5.23
N ALA A 141 -3.61 -4.51 -4.38
CA ALA A 141 -3.68 -4.02 -3.02
C ALA A 141 -2.43 -3.23 -2.66
N GLY A 142 -2.60 -2.09 -1.98
CA GLY A 142 -1.46 -1.29 -1.55
C GLY A 142 -1.72 -0.48 -0.29
N TYR A 143 -0.69 -0.35 0.54
CA TYR A 143 -0.74 0.40 1.79
C TYR A 143 0.28 1.55 1.74
N SER A 144 -0.13 2.78 2.06
CA SER A 144 0.76 3.95 2.11
C SER A 144 1.56 4.13 0.80
N GLN A 145 2.89 4.14 0.83
CA GLN A 145 3.77 4.14 -0.36
C GLN A 145 3.41 3.01 -1.36
N GLY A 146 3.08 1.82 -0.87
CA GLY A 146 2.67 0.69 -1.69
C GLY A 146 1.36 0.92 -2.44
N ALA A 147 0.48 1.80 -1.97
CA ALA A 147 -0.71 2.18 -2.73
C ALA A 147 -0.34 2.88 -4.05
N ILE A 148 0.68 3.73 -4.05
CA ILE A 148 1.19 4.38 -5.27
C ILE A 148 1.68 3.29 -6.24
N VAL A 149 2.54 2.39 -5.77
CA VAL A 149 3.08 1.27 -6.58
C VAL A 149 1.96 0.39 -7.13
N ALA A 150 1.02 -0.04 -6.29
CA ALA A 150 -0.06 -0.94 -6.69
C ALA A 150 -1.01 -0.31 -7.73
N THR A 151 -1.18 1.01 -7.76
CA THR A 151 -1.99 1.65 -8.82
C THR A 151 -1.40 1.48 -10.21
N SER A 152 -0.07 1.28 -10.34
CA SER A 152 0.60 1.02 -11.62
C SER A 152 0.15 -0.30 -12.29
N LEU A 153 -0.35 -1.25 -11.49
CA LEU A 153 -0.85 -2.54 -11.95
C LEU A 153 -2.27 -2.47 -12.50
N GLU A 154 -3.06 -1.46 -12.13
CA GLU A 154 -4.47 -1.42 -12.47
C GLU A 154 -4.71 -1.40 -13.98
N LYS A 155 -4.12 -0.45 -14.69
CA LYS A 155 -4.28 -0.29 -16.15
C LYS A 155 -3.84 -1.53 -16.94
N PRO A 156 -2.62 -2.08 -16.76
CA PRO A 156 -2.19 -3.25 -17.52
C PRO A 156 -3.06 -4.48 -17.23
N LEU A 157 -3.50 -4.69 -15.99
CA LEU A 157 -4.42 -5.78 -15.65
C LEU A 157 -5.82 -5.57 -16.23
N ALA A 158 -6.33 -4.34 -16.24
CA ALA A 158 -7.62 -4.01 -16.83
C ALA A 158 -7.61 -4.21 -18.35
N ALA A 159 -6.54 -3.78 -19.03
CA ALA A 159 -6.37 -3.97 -20.48
C ALA A 159 -6.35 -5.45 -20.89
N GLN A 160 -5.93 -6.34 -19.99
CA GLN A 160 -5.93 -7.79 -20.19
C GLN A 160 -7.25 -8.46 -19.76
N GLY A 161 -8.24 -7.71 -19.26
CA GLY A 161 -9.48 -8.27 -18.69
C GLY A 161 -9.27 -9.03 -17.38
N LYS A 162 -8.11 -8.83 -16.73
CA LYS A 162 -7.69 -9.56 -15.52
C LYS A 162 -7.91 -8.79 -14.23
N LEU A 163 -8.12 -7.48 -14.27
CA LEU A 163 -8.43 -6.68 -13.07
C LEU A 163 -9.82 -7.02 -12.54
N HIS A 164 -9.88 -7.42 -11.28
CA HIS A 164 -11.11 -7.73 -10.56
C HIS A 164 -11.52 -6.60 -9.61
N GLY A 165 -10.54 -6.00 -8.92
CA GLY A 165 -10.77 -4.90 -8.01
C GLY A 165 -9.47 -4.26 -7.53
N ALA A 166 -9.62 -3.26 -6.67
CA ALA A 166 -8.51 -2.56 -6.03
C ALA A 166 -8.80 -2.32 -4.55
N PHE A 167 -7.80 -2.47 -3.71
CA PHE A 167 -7.90 -2.35 -2.25
C PHE A 167 -6.74 -1.53 -1.66
N TYR A 168 -7.03 -0.34 -1.17
CA TYR A 168 -6.02 0.56 -0.64
C TYR A 168 -6.25 0.92 0.83
N LEU A 169 -5.16 0.98 1.57
CA LEU A 169 -5.11 1.39 2.97
C LEU A 169 -4.23 2.63 3.09
N GLY A 170 -4.70 3.67 3.79
CA GLY A 170 -3.91 4.88 4.04
C GLY A 170 -3.37 5.51 2.76
N ASN A 171 -4.16 5.45 1.68
CA ASN A 171 -3.74 5.76 0.33
C ASN A 171 -3.37 7.25 0.18
N PRO A 172 -2.10 7.59 -0.11
CA PRO A 172 -1.73 8.98 -0.38
C PRO A 172 -2.45 9.58 -1.59
N LEU A 173 -2.92 8.72 -2.50
CA LEU A 173 -3.63 9.09 -3.72
C LEU A 173 -5.16 9.16 -3.54
N HIS A 174 -5.65 9.10 -2.31
CA HIS A 174 -7.08 9.24 -1.99
C HIS A 174 -7.67 10.53 -2.58
N ARG A 175 -8.95 10.55 -2.96
CA ARG A 175 -9.62 11.73 -3.53
C ARG A 175 -10.88 12.11 -2.73
N PRO A 176 -11.21 13.41 -2.63
CA PRO A 176 -10.47 14.58 -3.10
C PRO A 176 -9.34 15.02 -2.16
N ALA A 177 -9.06 14.24 -1.10
CA ALA A 177 -8.06 14.57 -0.09
C ALA A 177 -6.65 14.06 -0.46
N GLY A 178 -5.77 13.88 0.53
CA GLY A 178 -4.43 13.33 0.34
C GLY A 178 -3.53 14.15 -0.59
N MET A 179 -2.56 13.47 -1.21
CA MET A 179 -1.59 14.00 -2.16
C MET A 179 -2.02 13.84 -3.62
N SER A 180 -3.25 13.40 -3.88
CA SER A 180 -3.75 13.12 -5.24
C SER A 180 -3.72 14.33 -6.18
N VAL A 181 -3.76 15.55 -5.63
CA VAL A 181 -3.63 16.82 -6.39
C VAL A 181 -2.21 17.02 -6.92
N TRP A 182 -1.19 16.53 -6.20
CA TRP A 182 0.22 16.71 -6.56
C TRP A 182 0.80 15.53 -7.33
N TYR A 183 0.11 14.38 -7.31
CA TYR A 183 0.49 13.19 -8.05
C TYR A 183 -0.66 12.76 -8.98
N PRO A 184 -0.73 13.37 -10.19
CA PRO A 184 -1.77 13.03 -11.15
C PRO A 184 -1.60 11.58 -11.59
N HIS A 185 -2.53 10.74 -11.15
CA HIS A 185 -2.58 9.33 -11.49
C HIS A 185 -3.96 9.02 -12.10
N GLN A 186 -3.95 8.11 -13.06
CA GLN A 186 -5.17 7.62 -13.70
C GLN A 186 -5.42 6.19 -13.23
N LEU A 187 -6.38 6.06 -12.32
CA LEU A 187 -6.92 4.78 -11.89
C LEU A 187 -7.62 4.10 -13.06
N ALA A 188 -7.59 2.76 -13.11
CA ALA A 188 -8.40 2.02 -14.06
C ALA A 188 -9.89 2.20 -13.73
N PRO A 189 -10.76 2.25 -14.76
CA PRO A 189 -12.20 2.28 -14.53
C PRO A 189 -12.62 0.96 -13.87
N LEU A 190 -13.10 1.05 -12.63
CA LEU A 190 -13.68 -0.04 -11.88
C LEU A 190 -15.08 0.37 -11.42
N PRO A 191 -16.05 -0.57 -11.37
CA PRO A 191 -17.31 -0.31 -10.69
C PRO A 191 -17.08 0.17 -9.26
N PRO A 192 -17.92 1.07 -8.70
CA PRO A 192 -17.70 1.60 -7.35
C PRO A 192 -17.56 0.53 -6.26
N HIS A 193 -18.25 -0.60 -6.38
CA HIS A 193 -18.16 -1.71 -5.44
C HIS A 193 -16.82 -2.47 -5.52
N ALA A 194 -16.12 -2.39 -6.65
CA ALA A 194 -14.85 -3.10 -6.90
C ALA A 194 -13.59 -2.33 -6.46
N ARG A 195 -13.76 -1.13 -5.89
CA ARG A 195 -12.67 -0.32 -5.33
C ARG A 195 -12.92 -0.01 -3.86
N ILE A 196 -12.07 -0.54 -3.00
CA ILE A 196 -12.06 -0.24 -1.57
C ILE A 196 -10.86 0.68 -1.32
N ASP A 197 -11.12 1.91 -0.90
CA ASP A 197 -10.08 2.87 -0.53
C ASP A 197 -10.37 3.33 0.89
N TYR A 198 -9.63 2.79 1.86
CA TYR A 198 -9.91 2.92 3.28
C TYR A 198 -8.93 3.89 3.96
N CYS A 199 -9.47 4.99 4.46
CA CYS A 199 -8.76 6.01 5.22
C CYS A 199 -9.27 6.03 6.67
N LEU A 200 -8.37 5.83 7.64
CA LEU A 200 -8.70 6.05 9.05
C LEU A 200 -8.91 7.55 9.28
N ALA A 201 -9.93 7.89 10.06
CA ALA A 201 -10.20 9.29 10.39
C ALA A 201 -9.00 9.90 11.14
N GLY A 202 -8.41 10.95 10.57
CA GLY A 202 -7.21 11.60 11.11
C GLY A 202 -5.88 11.11 10.52
N ASP A 203 -5.89 10.12 9.63
CA ASP A 203 -4.67 9.68 8.95
C ASP A 203 -4.18 10.75 7.96
N PHE A 204 -2.98 11.26 8.22
CA PHE A 204 -2.32 12.30 7.42
C PHE A 204 -2.03 11.87 5.98
N SER A 205 -1.83 10.58 5.72
CA SER A 205 -1.45 10.08 4.40
C SER A 205 -2.58 10.29 3.39
N CYS A 206 -3.79 9.86 3.74
CA CYS A 206 -4.98 9.95 2.89
C CYS A 206 -5.83 11.20 3.15
N THR A 207 -5.70 11.84 4.31
CA THR A 207 -6.35 13.11 4.65
C THR A 207 -5.33 14.12 5.16
N LEU A 208 -4.62 14.77 4.24
CA LEU A 208 -3.58 15.71 4.60
C LEU A 208 -4.17 17.07 5.02
N THR A 209 -4.17 17.32 6.33
CA THR A 209 -4.49 18.61 6.94
C THR A 209 -3.36 19.02 7.89
N PRO A 210 -3.23 20.31 8.26
CA PRO A 210 -2.23 20.74 9.24
C PRO A 210 -2.33 20.00 10.58
N GLU A 211 -3.56 19.73 11.04
CA GLU A 211 -3.84 18.99 12.28
C GLU A 211 -3.33 17.54 12.21
N ASN A 212 -3.71 16.81 11.15
CA ASN A 212 -3.32 15.41 10.99
C ASN A 212 -1.81 15.26 10.82
N ALA A 213 -1.17 16.18 10.09
CA ALA A 213 0.28 16.21 9.93
C ALA A 213 1.00 16.46 11.27
N LEU A 214 0.53 17.40 12.09
CA LEU A 214 1.10 17.67 13.40
C LEU A 214 0.94 16.48 14.36
N LEU A 215 -0.23 15.84 14.36
CA LEU A 215 -0.48 14.64 15.14
C LEU A 215 0.46 13.50 14.74
N ALA A 216 0.61 13.25 13.44
CA ALA A 216 1.52 12.24 12.91
C ALA A 216 2.98 12.51 13.27
N LEU A 217 3.43 13.77 13.25
CA LEU A 217 4.78 14.12 13.71
C LEU A 217 4.97 13.84 15.20
N ARG A 218 3.96 14.16 16.02
CA ARG A 218 4.01 14.00 17.47
C ARG A 218 4.01 12.53 17.90
N ASP A 219 3.19 11.71 17.26
CA ASP A 219 3.01 10.29 17.63
C ASP A 219 3.80 9.32 16.75
N LYS A 220 4.62 9.84 15.82
CA LYS A 220 5.40 9.08 14.84
C LYS A 220 4.49 8.23 13.93
N ALA A 221 3.44 8.84 13.41
CA ALA A 221 2.48 8.25 12.48
C ALA A 221 1.78 6.99 13.04
N LYS A 222 1.54 6.95 14.36
CA LYS A 222 1.00 5.78 15.04
C LYS A 222 -0.35 5.33 14.46
N LEU A 223 -1.25 6.29 14.19
CA LEU A 223 -2.55 6.01 13.57
C LEU A 223 -2.40 5.45 12.15
N HIS A 224 -1.49 6.02 11.36
CA HIS A 224 -1.23 5.55 10.00
C HIS A 224 -0.66 4.12 10.00
N ALA A 225 0.13 3.75 11.02
CA ALA A 225 0.66 2.40 11.17
C ALA A 225 -0.39 1.37 11.66
N SER A 226 -1.51 1.80 12.26
CA SER A 226 -2.38 0.93 13.05
C SER A 226 -3.46 0.16 12.26
N TYR A 227 -3.56 0.35 10.94
CA TYR A 227 -4.56 -0.35 10.12
C TYR A 227 -4.61 -1.84 10.41
N PHE A 228 -5.78 -2.31 10.86
CA PHE A 228 -6.11 -3.69 11.22
C PHE A 228 -5.29 -4.34 12.34
N GLN A 229 -4.37 -3.63 13.00
CA GLN A 229 -3.58 -4.22 14.09
C GLN A 229 -4.47 -4.58 15.29
N ASP A 230 -5.35 -3.66 15.70
CA ASP A 230 -6.30 -3.90 16.80
C ASP A 230 -7.35 -4.96 16.43
N ALA A 231 -7.81 -4.95 15.17
CA ALA A 231 -8.73 -5.96 14.66
C ALA A 231 -8.13 -7.37 14.70
N ALA A 232 -6.87 -7.52 14.29
CA ALA A 232 -6.14 -8.78 14.39
C ALA A 232 -5.89 -9.20 15.85
N ALA A 233 -5.79 -8.24 16.78
CA ALA A 233 -5.71 -8.48 18.21
C ALA A 233 -7.07 -8.77 18.88
N GLY A 234 -8.16 -8.87 18.11
CA GLY A 234 -9.49 -9.21 18.61
C GLY A 234 -10.36 -8.00 19.02
N ASN A 235 -9.90 -6.77 18.74
CA ASN A 235 -10.62 -5.54 19.06
C ASN A 235 -10.98 -4.74 17.79
N PRO A 236 -11.75 -5.31 16.84
CA PRO A 236 -12.08 -4.60 15.61
C PRO A 236 -13.06 -3.45 15.86
N THR A 237 -12.88 -2.35 15.13
CA THR A 237 -13.89 -1.30 15.04
C THR A 237 -15.01 -1.70 14.08
N ALA A 238 -16.14 -0.97 14.13
CA ALA A 238 -17.22 -1.14 13.16
C ALA A 238 -16.76 -0.87 11.71
N GLN A 239 -15.76 0.01 11.52
CA GLN A 239 -15.19 0.29 10.20
C GLN A 239 -14.32 -0.87 9.70
N ASP A 240 -13.48 -1.46 10.56
CA ASP A 240 -12.68 -2.64 10.21
C ASP A 240 -13.59 -3.79 9.73
N ILE A 241 -14.68 -4.01 10.47
CA ILE A 241 -15.72 -4.98 10.13
C ILE A 241 -16.31 -4.69 8.74
N ALA A 242 -16.75 -3.45 8.50
CA ALA A 242 -17.36 -3.07 7.23
C ALA A 242 -16.40 -3.22 6.04
N VAL A 243 -15.11 -2.89 6.22
CA VAL A 243 -14.09 -3.04 5.19
C VAL A 243 -13.81 -4.51 4.89
N ALA A 244 -13.70 -5.36 5.93
CA ALA A 244 -13.54 -6.81 5.76
C ALA A 244 -14.75 -7.44 5.04
N ASP A 245 -15.98 -7.07 5.41
CA ASP A 245 -17.21 -7.54 4.77
C ASP A 245 -17.28 -7.12 3.29
N ARG A 246 -16.82 -5.90 2.98
CA ARG A 246 -16.76 -5.39 1.61
C ARG A 246 -15.71 -6.13 0.78
N PHE A 247 -14.54 -6.39 1.34
CA PHE A 247 -13.50 -7.18 0.67
C PHE A 247 -13.96 -8.63 0.44
N ALA A 248 -14.69 -9.22 1.39
CA ALA A 248 -15.30 -10.53 1.20
C ALA A 248 -16.36 -10.53 0.10
N SER A 249 -17.14 -9.46 0.00
CA SER A 249 -18.10 -9.28 -1.10
C SER A 249 -17.40 -9.14 -2.45
N LEU A 250 -16.26 -8.44 -2.49
CA LEU A 250 -15.41 -8.36 -3.68
C LEU A 250 -14.96 -9.76 -4.12
N ILE A 251 -14.42 -10.58 -3.21
CA ILE A 251 -13.95 -11.94 -3.56
C ILE A 251 -15.09 -12.85 -4.08
N ARG A 252 -16.33 -12.64 -3.64
CA ARG A 252 -17.48 -13.47 -4.02
C ARG A 252 -18.13 -13.07 -5.35
N GLY A 253 -17.91 -11.83 -5.82
CA GLY A 253 -18.43 -11.32 -7.10
C GLY A 253 -17.64 -11.82 -8.31
#